data_AF-A0A7X8Z9X8-F1
#
_entry.id   AF-A0A7X8Z9X8-F1
#
_cell.length_a   1.000
_cell.length_b   1.000
_cell.length_c   1.000
_cell.angle_alpha   90.00
_cell.angle_beta   90.00
_cell.angle_gamma   90.00
#
_symmetry.space_group_name_H-M   'P 1'
#
loop_
_entity.id
_entity.type
_entity.pdbx_description
1 polymer ?
#
loop_
_entity_poly.entity_id
_entity_poly.type
_entity_poly.pdbx_seq_one_letter_code
_entity_poly.pdbx_strand_id
1 'polypeptide(L)'
;MKFQEIWNNIINHAGEQFFTKTNLPFTYSIVNNSVVPDRTKYPLAKSNFEKAAEITPLEGPGQINNLVRGPAYVYAILTDKRIR
;
A
#
# COMPACT_ATOMS: atom_id res chain seq x y z
N MET A 1 1.94 14.45 6.14
CA MET A 1 1.63 14.42 4.69
C MET A 1 0.13 14.16 4.52
N LYS A 2 -0.55 14.83 3.58
CA LYS A 2 -1.97 14.58 3.30
C LYS A 2 -2.13 13.27 2.52
N PHE A 3 -3.23 12.54 2.72
CA PHE A 3 -3.47 11.28 1.99
C PHE A 3 -3.43 11.45 0.46
N GLN A 4 -3.84 12.61 -0.06
CA GLN A 4 -3.77 12.89 -1.48
C GLN A 4 -2.34 12.87 -2.03
N GLU A 5 -1.35 13.35 -1.26
CA GLU A 5 0.05 13.33 -1.65
C GLU A 5 0.60 11.89 -1.61
N ILE A 6 0.27 11.15 -0.54
CA ILE A 6 0.57 9.71 -0.41
C ILE A 6 0.03 8.95 -1.62
N TRP A 7 -1.24 9.18 -1.98
CA TRP A 7 -1.89 8.51 -3.10
C TRP A 7 -1.24 8.88 -4.45
N ASN A 8 -0.87 10.14 -4.64
CA ASN A 8 -0.13 10.55 -5.84
C ASN A 8 1.23 9.86 -5.93
N ASN A 9 1.95 9.73 -4.82
CA ASN A 9 3.22 8.98 -4.78
C ASN A 9 3.01 7.51 -5.14
N ILE A 10 1.93 6.88 -4.63
CA ILE A 10 1.58 5.49 -4.99
C ILE A 10 1.33 5.35 -6.49
N ILE A 11 0.63 6.32 -7.11
CA ILE A 11 0.43 6.30 -8.56
C ILE A 11 1.76 6.48 -9.30
N ASN A 12 2.60 7.44 -8.88
CA ASN A 12 3.86 7.78 -9.55
C ASN A 12 4.89 6.65 -9.49
N HIS A 13 4.89 5.85 -8.43
CA HIS A 13 5.79 4.72 -8.25
C HIS A 13 5.15 3.36 -8.60
N ALA A 14 3.99 3.36 -9.26
CA ALA A 14 3.40 2.13 -9.78
C ALA A 14 4.33 1.48 -10.82
N GLY A 15 4.50 0.16 -10.73
CA GLY A 15 5.43 -0.62 -11.55
C GLY A 15 6.84 -0.75 -10.96
N GLU A 16 7.19 0.02 -9.93
CA GLU A 16 8.47 -0.14 -9.23
C GLU A 16 8.46 -1.36 -8.29
N GLN A 17 9.66 -1.82 -7.93
CA GLN A 17 9.84 -2.91 -6.99
C GLN A 17 9.74 -2.39 -5.54
N PHE A 18 8.85 -3.01 -4.78
CA PHE A 18 8.62 -2.83 -3.34
C PHE A 18 8.93 -4.13 -2.60
N PHE A 19 9.09 -4.02 -1.28
CA PHE A 19 9.37 -5.16 -0.42
C PHE A 19 8.37 -5.21 0.73
N THR A 20 7.81 -6.39 0.98
CA THR A 20 6.97 -6.58 2.17
C THR A 20 7.80 -6.51 3.45
N LYS A 21 7.16 -6.43 4.62
CA LYS A 21 7.85 -6.54 5.93
C LYS A 21 8.69 -7.82 6.06
N THR A 22 8.32 -8.89 5.34
CA THR A 22 9.06 -10.15 5.26
C THR A 22 10.12 -10.18 4.15
N ASN A 23 10.48 -9.01 3.60
CA ASN A 23 11.47 -8.81 2.55
C ASN A 23 11.15 -9.54 1.23
N LEU A 24 9.87 -9.75 0.94
CA LEU A 24 9.44 -10.35 -0.32
C LEU A 24 9.28 -9.27 -1.38
N PRO A 25 10.00 -9.35 -2.51
CA PRO A 25 9.86 -8.40 -3.59
C PRO A 25 8.49 -8.57 -4.27
N PHE A 26 7.89 -7.46 -4.64
CA PHE A 26 6.69 -7.39 -5.47
C PHE A 26 6.63 -6.07 -6.22
N THR A 27 5.87 -6.05 -7.31
CA THR A 27 5.47 -4.83 -8.03
C THR A 27 3.95 -4.72 -7.97
N TYR A 28 3.41 -3.55 -8.33
CA TYR A 28 1.97 -3.35 -8.45
C TYR A 28 1.63 -2.41 -9.61
N SER A 29 0.38 -2.45 -10.03
CA SER A 29 -0.20 -1.54 -11.02
C SER A 29 -1.43 -0.84 -10.46
N ILE A 30 -1.84 0.28 -11.06
CA ILE A 30 -3.07 0.99 -10.68
C ILE A 30 -4.15 0.67 -11.70
N VAL A 31 -5.28 0.13 -11.23
CA VAL A 31 -6.46 -0.19 -12.04
C VAL A 31 -7.70 0.32 -11.32
N ASN A 32 -8.49 1.20 -11.95
CA ASN A 32 -9.74 1.75 -11.38
C ASN A 32 -9.58 2.24 -9.92
N ASN A 33 -8.59 3.09 -9.67
CA ASN A 33 -8.24 3.58 -8.33
C ASN A 33 -7.95 2.47 -7.30
N SER A 34 -7.48 1.32 -7.76
CA SER A 34 -7.07 0.20 -6.91
C SER A 34 -5.65 -0.20 -7.24
N VAL A 35 -4.88 -0.50 -6.21
CA VAL A 35 -3.54 -1.08 -6.35
C VAL A 35 -3.69 -2.57 -6.58
N VAL A 36 -3.15 -3.10 -7.66
CA VAL A 36 -3.16 -4.53 -7.99
C VAL A 36 -1.72 -5.05 -7.89
N PRO A 37 -1.35 -5.76 -6.82
CA PRO A 37 -0.04 -6.38 -6.69
C PRO A 37 0.10 -7.53 -7.69
N ASP A 38 1.29 -7.68 -8.29
CA ASP A 38 1.55 -8.74 -9.28
C ASP A 38 1.43 -10.16 -8.67
N ARG A 39 1.88 -10.33 -7.42
CA ARG A 39 1.90 -11.63 -6.74
C ARG A 39 0.51 -12.23 -6.52
N THR A 40 -0.47 -11.39 -6.19
CA THR A 40 -1.81 -11.86 -5.80
C THR A 40 -2.85 -11.52 -6.85
N LYS A 41 -2.60 -10.51 -7.69
CA LYS A 41 -3.52 -9.93 -8.68
C LYS A 41 -4.87 -9.50 -8.10
N TYR A 42 -4.94 -9.36 -6.78
CA TYR A 42 -6.14 -8.91 -6.09
C TYR A 42 -6.14 -7.39 -5.99
N PRO A 43 -7.22 -6.70 -6.42
CA PRO A 43 -7.32 -5.25 -6.34
C PRO A 43 -7.50 -4.78 -4.89
N LEU A 44 -6.62 -3.89 -4.46
CA LEU A 44 -6.64 -3.19 -3.19
C LEU A 44 -7.19 -1.78 -3.44
N ALA A 45 -8.45 -1.55 -3.08
CA ALA A 45 -9.11 -0.26 -3.28
C ALA A 45 -8.38 0.89 -2.57
N LYS A 46 -8.39 2.09 -3.17
CA LYS A 46 -7.86 3.33 -2.57
C LYS A 46 -8.32 3.57 -1.13
N SER A 47 -9.58 3.26 -0.81
CA SER A 47 -10.15 3.43 0.54
C SER A 47 -9.43 2.58 1.60
N ASN A 48 -8.81 1.47 1.21
CA ASN A 48 -7.97 0.69 2.12
C ASN A 48 -6.72 1.47 2.52
N PHE A 49 -6.06 2.12 1.54
CA PHE A 49 -4.89 2.94 1.79
C PHE A 49 -5.23 4.18 2.61
N GLU A 50 -6.40 4.77 2.38
CA GLU A 50 -6.89 5.92 3.15
C GLU A 50 -7.02 5.55 4.63
N LYS A 51 -7.78 4.48 4.94
CA LYS A 51 -7.95 3.98 6.31
C LYS A 51 -6.63 3.61 6.97
N ALA A 52 -5.72 2.96 6.25
CA ALA A 52 -4.42 2.59 6.78
C ALA A 52 -3.49 3.81 6.96
N ALA A 53 -3.64 4.85 6.14
CA ALA A 53 -2.86 6.08 6.26
C ALA A 53 -3.26 6.94 7.48
N GLU A 54 -4.48 6.77 8.00
CA GLU A 54 -4.92 7.40 9.25
C GLU A 54 -4.23 6.81 10.49
N ILE A 55 -3.77 5.55 10.42
CA ILE A 55 -3.06 4.92 11.54
C ILE A 55 -1.64 5.48 11.63
N THR A 56 -1.36 6.13 12.75
CA THR A 56 -0.04 6.65 13.10
C THR A 56 0.24 6.41 14.59
N PRO A 57 1.30 5.69 14.97
CA PRO A 57 2.26 5.00 14.10
C PRO A 57 1.71 3.68 13.51
N LEU A 58 1.97 3.45 12.23
CA LEU A 58 1.71 2.17 11.56
C LEU A 58 2.98 1.30 11.67
N GLU A 59 3.01 0.39 12.63
CA GLU A 59 4.18 -0.42 12.98
C GLU A 59 4.15 -1.82 12.36
N GLY A 60 2.96 -2.28 11.96
CA GLY A 60 2.85 -3.57 11.30
C GLY A 60 1.54 -3.80 10.54
N PRO A 61 1.54 -4.75 9.61
CA PRO A 61 0.33 -5.14 8.87
C PRO A 61 -0.75 -5.72 9.79
N GLY A 62 -0.40 -6.24 10.97
CA GLY A 62 -1.36 -6.76 11.95
C GLY A 62 -2.37 -5.72 12.43
N GLN A 63 -1.98 -4.44 12.54
CA GLN A 63 -2.87 -3.36 12.99
C GLN A 63 -3.99 -3.08 11.98
N ILE A 64 -3.76 -3.35 10.69
CA ILE A 64 -4.70 -3.10 9.60
C ILE A 64 -5.34 -4.38 9.07
N ASN A 65 -5.04 -5.55 9.63
CA ASN A 65 -5.51 -6.84 9.13
C ASN A 65 -7.04 -6.97 9.09
N ASN A 66 -7.73 -6.38 10.07
CA ASN A 66 -9.20 -6.35 10.14
C ASN A 66 -9.82 -5.13 9.42
N LEU A 67 -9.00 -4.18 8.97
CA LEU A 67 -9.44 -2.90 8.39
C LEU A 67 -9.35 -2.89 6.87
N VAL A 68 -8.34 -3.57 6.33
CA VAL A 68 -8.03 -3.55 4.91
C VAL A 68 -7.81 -4.96 4.37
N ARG A 69 -8.05 -5.13 3.07
CA ARG A 69 -7.58 -6.32 2.36
C ARG A 69 -6.10 -6.17 2.01
N GLY A 70 -5.39 -7.30 1.98
CA GLY A 70 -3.96 -7.33 1.65
C GLY A 70 -3.09 -6.46 2.58
N PRO A 71 -3.23 -6.57 3.92
CA PRO A 71 -2.56 -5.69 4.87
C PRO A 71 -1.04 -5.67 4.71
N ALA A 72 -0.42 -6.78 4.33
CA ALA A 72 1.02 -6.86 4.07
C ALA A 72 1.47 -5.92 2.94
N TYR A 73 0.70 -5.81 1.85
CA TYR A 73 1.01 -4.97 0.71
C TYR A 73 0.68 -3.50 0.99
N VAL A 74 -0.49 -3.25 1.60
CA VAL A 74 -0.89 -1.89 2.02
C VAL A 74 0.14 -1.29 2.98
N TYR A 75 0.54 -2.07 4.00
CA TYR A 75 1.59 -1.68 4.93
C TYR A 75 2.89 -1.38 4.18
N ALA A 76 3.38 -2.33 3.37
CA ALA A 76 4.65 -2.21 2.66
C ALA A 76 4.74 -0.93 1.82
N ILE A 77 3.69 -0.63 1.06
CA ILE A 77 3.62 0.56 0.21
C ILE A 77 3.57 1.82 1.08
N LEU A 78 2.70 1.88 2.09
CA LEU A 78 2.55 3.07 2.92
C LEU A 78 3.77 3.38 3.78
N THR A 79 4.53 2.36 4.20
CA THR A 79 5.75 2.56 5.01
C THR A 79 7.00 2.77 4.17
N ASP A 80 6.90 2.71 2.84
CA ASP A 80 8.03 2.97 1.96
C ASP A 80 8.38 4.47 1.95
N LYS A 81 9.68 4.78 2.03
CA LYS A 81 10.24 6.14 2.01
C LYS A 81 9.92 6.93 0.74
N ARG A 82 9.54 6.26 -0.35
CA ARG A 82 9.09 6.92 -1.59
C ARG A 82 7.66 7.44 -1.49
N ILE A 83 6.89 6.92 -0.53
CA ILE A 83 5.45 7.17 -0.39
C ILE A 83 5.14 8.14 0.74
N ARG A 84 5.76 7.96 1.92
CA ARG A 84 5.59 8.80 3.12
C ARG A 84 6.83 9.62 3.46
#